data_AF-A0A8D0HGW9-F1
#
_entry.id   AF-A0A8D0HGW9-F1
#
_cell.length_a   1.000
_cell.length_b   1.000
_cell.length_c   1.000
_cell.angle_alpha   90.00
_cell.angle_beta   90.00
_cell.angle_gamma   90.00
#
_symmetry.space_group_name_H-M   'P 1'
#
loop_
_entity.id
_entity.type
_entity.pdbx_description
1 polymer ?
#
loop_
_entity_poly.entity_id
_entity_poly.type
_entity_poly.pdbx_seq_one_letter_code
_entity_poly.pdbx_strand_id
1 'polypeptide(L)'
;MSINEVIMSASGTCKLIDSLHSYCFSSRQSKSQVCCLQEQVEKKNGELKLLRQRISRYDSQVRKLKEKLDELRRISFPYLNSLLSHDVETAQLNPVIEPLSWMLGTWLSDPPGDGLYPTMKPFQYLEEVHISHVGQPMLNFSFNAFHPDTRKPMHRECGFICLKPDTNKVAFISAQNTGTDLTLCSFKAGFLREAGEVPVLS
;
A
#
# COMPACT_ATOMS: atom_id res chain seq x y z
N MET A 1 17.38 6.68 28.90
CA MET A 1 16.64 7.22 27.74
C MET A 1 15.88 6.07 27.10
N SER A 2 14.58 6.26 26.86
CA SER A 2 13.63 5.18 26.61
C SER A 2 13.65 4.71 25.15
N ILE A 3 13.55 3.40 24.93
CA ILE A 3 13.30 2.74 23.63
C ILE A 3 12.06 3.32 22.91
N ASN A 4 11.21 4.05 23.63
CA ASN A 4 9.94 4.59 23.14
C ASN A 4 10.06 5.69 22.07
N GLU A 5 11.16 6.45 22.01
CA GLU A 5 11.31 7.49 20.97
C GLU A 5 11.79 6.93 19.63
N VAL A 6 12.40 5.75 19.67
CA VAL A 6 13.12 5.11 18.57
C VAL A 6 12.20 4.49 17.50
N ILE A 7 10.93 4.23 17.86
CA ILE A 7 9.98 3.46 17.03
C ILE A 7 8.98 4.37 16.29
N MET A 8 8.88 5.65 16.68
CA MET A 8 8.05 6.64 15.98
C MET A 8 8.56 6.99 14.57
N SER A 9 9.78 6.60 14.20
CA SER A 9 10.32 6.71 12.84
C SER A 9 10.25 5.38 12.04
N ALA A 10 9.80 4.30 12.68
CA ALA A 10 9.82 2.95 12.11
C ALA A 10 8.43 2.34 11.92
N SER A 11 7.34 3.03 12.29
CA SER A 11 5.99 2.55 11.99
C SER A 11 5.66 2.77 10.50
N GLY A 12 5.08 1.77 9.83
CA GLY A 12 4.61 1.89 8.45
C GLY A 12 3.65 3.08 8.26
N THR A 13 2.92 3.45 9.32
CA THR A 13 2.05 4.63 9.39
C THR A 13 2.83 5.94 9.25
N CYS A 14 4.01 6.06 9.88
CA CYS A 14 4.85 7.25 9.81
C CYS A 14 5.50 7.41 8.43
N LYS A 15 5.94 6.32 7.80
CA LYS A 15 6.49 6.37 6.44
C LYS A 15 5.44 6.71 5.39
N LEU A 16 4.22 6.18 5.54
CA LEU A 16 3.10 6.51 4.68
C LEU A 16 2.74 8.01 4.80
N ILE A 17 2.94 8.62 5.97
CA ILE A 17 2.75 10.06 6.21
C ILE A 17 3.94 10.89 5.68
N ASP A 18 5.19 10.47 5.86
CA ASP A 18 6.37 11.23 5.46
C ASP A 18 6.55 11.29 3.93
N SER A 19 6.18 10.24 3.19
CA SER A 19 6.15 10.27 1.72
C SER A 19 5.21 11.35 1.14
N LEU A 20 4.25 11.85 1.93
CA LEU A 20 3.25 12.82 1.48
C LEU A 20 3.71 14.28 1.58
N HIS A 21 4.73 14.59 2.38
CA HIS A 21 5.16 15.97 2.63
C HIS A 21 6.16 16.52 1.60
N SER A 22 6.86 15.66 0.85
CA SER A 22 7.95 16.08 -0.05
C SER A 22 7.50 16.62 -1.42
N TYR A 23 6.20 16.58 -1.74
CA TYR A 23 5.68 16.84 -3.11
C TYR A 23 5.18 18.28 -3.36
N CYS A 24 5.20 19.17 -2.35
CA CYS A 24 4.43 20.42 -2.41
C CYS A 24 5.21 21.70 -2.81
N PHE A 25 6.38 21.62 -3.47
CA PHE A 25 7.11 22.85 -3.83
C PHE A 25 7.86 22.80 -5.17
N SER A 26 7.15 23.04 -6.28
CA SER A 26 7.67 23.88 -7.37
C SER A 26 6.58 24.19 -8.40
N SER A 27 6.20 25.46 -8.53
CA SER A 27 5.46 25.95 -9.69
C SER A 27 5.84 27.39 -9.98
N ARG A 28 6.54 27.60 -11.10
CA ARG A 28 6.57 28.83 -11.93
C ARG A 28 7.52 28.62 -13.12
N GLN A 29 7.01 28.69 -14.37
CA GLN A 29 7.45 29.68 -15.41
C GLN A 29 6.97 29.39 -16.86
N SER A 30 6.37 30.46 -17.43
CA SER A 30 6.35 31.09 -18.78
C SER A 30 6.80 30.41 -20.11
N LYS A 31 5.82 30.32 -21.04
CA LYS A 31 5.71 30.73 -22.48
C LYS A 31 6.78 30.43 -23.56
N SER A 32 7.98 29.89 -23.32
CA SER A 32 8.85 29.38 -24.42
C SER A 32 8.55 27.92 -24.82
N GLN A 33 7.37 27.44 -24.48
CA GLN A 33 7.13 26.05 -24.10
C GLN A 33 6.72 25.12 -25.25
N VAL A 34 6.23 25.64 -26.39
CA VAL A 34 5.52 24.79 -27.37
C VAL A 34 6.44 23.79 -28.08
N CYS A 35 7.67 24.18 -28.45
CA CYS A 35 8.61 23.30 -29.15
C CYS A 35 9.19 22.20 -28.22
N CYS A 36 9.58 22.57 -26.99
CA CYS A 36 10.10 21.63 -26.01
C CYS A 36 9.01 20.70 -25.43
N LEU A 37 7.75 21.14 -25.37
CA LEU A 37 6.62 20.28 -24.98
C LEU A 37 6.33 19.21 -26.03
N GLN A 38 6.51 19.49 -27.31
CA GLN A 38 6.17 18.55 -28.38
C GLN A 38 7.13 17.35 -28.40
N GLU A 39 8.44 17.60 -28.25
CA GLU A 39 9.45 16.54 -28.07
C GLU A 39 9.22 15.74 -26.79
N GLN A 40 8.83 16.40 -25.69
CA GLN A 40 8.48 15.71 -24.45
C GLN A 40 7.24 14.81 -24.61
N VAL A 41 6.23 15.25 -25.35
CA VAL A 41 5.03 14.45 -25.65
C VAL A 41 5.37 13.23 -26.49
N GLU A 42 6.23 13.37 -27.50
CA GLU A 42 6.68 12.24 -28.33
C GLU A 42 7.49 11.21 -27.52
N LYS A 43 8.39 11.68 -26.65
CA LYS A 43 9.13 10.81 -25.72
C LYS A 43 8.18 10.06 -24.78
N LYS A 44 7.23 10.78 -24.15
CA LYS A 44 6.23 10.18 -23.24
C LYS A 44 5.31 9.21 -23.98
N ASN A 45 4.97 9.46 -25.24
CA ASN A 45 4.21 8.52 -26.07
C ASN A 45 5.00 7.23 -26.37
N GLY A 46 6.31 7.34 -26.57
CA GLY A 46 7.20 6.18 -26.69
C GLY A 46 7.25 5.34 -25.40
N GLU A 47 7.42 5.99 -24.26
CA GLU A 47 7.39 5.34 -22.93
C GLU A 47 6.03 4.67 -22.66
N LEU A 48 4.93 5.36 -22.98
CA LEU A 48 3.57 4.83 -22.82
C LEU A 48 3.33 3.60 -23.69
N LYS A 49 3.88 3.57 -24.91
CA LYS A 49 3.79 2.39 -25.80
C LYS A 49 4.53 1.18 -25.21
N LEU A 50 5.72 1.39 -24.64
CA LEU A 50 6.48 0.35 -23.97
C LEU A 50 5.76 -0.16 -22.70
N LEU A 51 5.19 0.75 -21.91
CA LEU A 51 4.44 0.39 -20.71
C LEU A 51 3.19 -0.42 -21.07
N ARG A 52 2.45 -0.04 -22.12
CA ARG A 52 1.30 -0.82 -22.63
C ARG A 52 1.73 -2.22 -23.08
N GLN A 53 2.86 -2.35 -23.74
CA GLN A 53 3.40 -3.67 -24.09
C GLN A 53 3.76 -4.50 -22.85
N ARG A 54 4.33 -3.87 -21.82
CA ARG A 54 4.67 -4.54 -20.56
C ARG A 54 3.44 -5.00 -19.79
N ILE A 55 2.42 -4.15 -19.68
CA ILE A 55 1.11 -4.50 -19.09
C ILE A 55 0.49 -5.67 -19.86
N SER A 56 0.49 -5.63 -21.19
CA SER A 56 -0.02 -6.74 -22.01
C SER A 56 0.70 -8.07 -21.75
N ARG A 57 2.03 -8.04 -21.52
CA ARG A 57 2.79 -9.24 -21.12
C ARG A 57 2.38 -9.73 -19.73
N TYR A 58 2.24 -8.83 -18.75
CA TYR A 58 1.76 -9.21 -17.42
C TYR A 58 0.33 -9.75 -17.46
N ASP A 59 -0.58 -9.15 -18.22
CA ASP A 59 -1.94 -9.65 -18.41
C ASP A 59 -1.98 -11.06 -19.04
N SER A 60 -1.03 -11.35 -19.93
CA SER A 60 -0.87 -12.71 -20.47
C SER A 60 -0.37 -13.70 -19.41
N GLN A 61 0.57 -13.29 -18.55
CA GLN A 61 1.04 -14.12 -17.44
C GLN A 61 -0.05 -14.37 -16.40
N VAL A 62 -0.82 -13.34 -16.03
CA VAL A 62 -1.96 -13.44 -15.12
C VAL A 62 -3.02 -14.37 -15.68
N ARG A 63 -3.34 -14.28 -16.99
CA ARG A 63 -4.27 -15.21 -17.65
C ARG A 63 -3.78 -16.66 -17.57
N LYS A 64 -2.50 -16.93 -17.87
CA LYS A 64 -1.91 -18.28 -17.73
C LYS A 64 -1.93 -18.79 -16.30
N LEU A 65 -1.69 -17.92 -15.32
CA LEU A 65 -1.76 -18.29 -13.90
C LEU A 65 -3.20 -18.62 -13.48
N LYS A 66 -4.19 -17.86 -13.96
CA LYS A 66 -5.61 -18.15 -13.73
C LYS A 66 -6.03 -19.49 -14.35
N GLU A 67 -5.62 -19.75 -15.60
CA GLU A 67 -5.87 -21.04 -16.27
C GLU A 67 -5.26 -22.21 -15.49
N LYS A 68 -3.99 -22.08 -15.06
CA LYS A 68 -3.35 -23.10 -14.22
C LYS A 68 -4.03 -23.27 -12.87
N LEU A 69 -4.51 -22.19 -12.25
CA LEU A 69 -5.25 -22.26 -11.01
C LEU A 69 -6.58 -23.01 -11.19
N ASP A 70 -7.27 -22.79 -12.30
CA ASP A 70 -8.51 -23.50 -12.63
C ASP A 70 -8.26 -24.97 -13.01
N GLU A 71 -7.14 -25.28 -13.68
CA GLU A 71 -6.68 -26.66 -13.88
C GLU A 71 -6.41 -27.36 -12.54
N LEU A 72 -5.68 -26.70 -11.63
CA LEU A 72 -5.42 -27.23 -10.29
C LEU A 72 -6.71 -27.41 -9.48
N ARG A 73 -7.68 -26.50 -9.60
CA ARG A 73 -9.01 -26.63 -8.99
C ARG A 73 -9.78 -27.83 -9.53
N ARG A 74 -9.66 -28.13 -10.83
CA ARG A 74 -10.28 -29.30 -11.46
C ARG A 74 -9.63 -30.62 -11.06
N ILE A 75 -8.34 -30.60 -10.76
CA ILE A 75 -7.56 -31.76 -10.31
C ILE A 75 -7.71 -31.99 -8.79
N SER A 76 -8.06 -30.94 -8.03
CA SER A 76 -8.26 -31.02 -6.57
C SER A 76 -9.41 -31.96 -6.20
N PHE A 77 -9.09 -32.93 -5.34
CA PHE A 77 -10.04 -33.92 -4.82
C PHE A 77 -11.24 -33.24 -4.11
N PRO A 78 -12.46 -33.82 -4.18
CA PRO A 78 -13.69 -33.26 -3.59
C PRO A 78 -13.57 -32.84 -2.12
N TYR A 79 -12.65 -33.46 -1.37
CA TYR A 79 -12.42 -33.20 0.05
C TYR A 79 -11.69 -31.87 0.31
N LEU A 80 -10.81 -31.41 -0.58
CA LEU A 80 -10.13 -30.11 -0.41
C LEU A 80 -10.99 -28.94 -0.88
N ASN A 81 -11.91 -29.16 -1.83
CA ASN A 81 -12.89 -28.13 -2.16
C ASN A 81 -13.76 -27.81 -0.94
N SER A 82 -14.20 -28.78 -0.12
CA SER A 82 -14.90 -28.45 1.13
C SER A 82 -14.10 -27.60 2.12
N LEU A 83 -12.75 -27.64 2.07
CA LEU A 83 -11.87 -26.81 2.91
C LEU A 83 -11.57 -25.44 2.29
N LEU A 84 -11.60 -25.35 0.95
CA LEU A 84 -11.33 -24.16 0.16
C LEU A 84 -12.61 -23.44 -0.32
N SER A 85 -13.79 -24.06 -0.12
CA SER A 85 -15.14 -23.56 -0.41
C SER A 85 -15.72 -22.75 0.75
N HIS A 86 -14.90 -22.30 1.69
CA HIS A 86 -15.07 -20.90 2.04
C HIS A 86 -14.67 -20.09 0.79
N ASP A 87 -15.60 -20.02 -0.17
CA ASP A 87 -15.90 -18.75 -0.77
C ASP A 87 -15.91 -17.79 0.41
N VAL A 88 -14.83 -17.02 0.56
CA VAL A 88 -14.81 -15.88 1.45
C VAL A 88 -15.99 -15.08 0.94
N GLU A 89 -17.12 -15.20 1.63
CA GLU A 89 -18.27 -14.36 1.41
C GLU A 89 -17.76 -12.97 1.75
N THR A 90 -17.19 -12.31 0.74
CA THR A 90 -16.56 -11.01 0.91
C THR A 90 -17.72 -10.10 1.22
N ALA A 91 -17.89 -9.79 2.50
CA ALA A 91 -18.93 -8.89 2.98
C ALA A 91 -18.96 -7.67 2.08
N GLN A 92 -20.14 -7.28 1.60
CA GLN A 92 -20.26 -6.19 0.63
C GLN A 92 -19.53 -4.93 1.14
N LEU A 93 -18.71 -4.32 0.28
CA LEU A 93 -17.97 -3.11 0.64
C LEU A 93 -18.94 -1.99 1.00
N ASN A 94 -18.74 -1.38 2.16
CA ASN A 94 -19.57 -0.26 2.60
C ASN A 94 -19.30 0.97 1.71
N PRO A 95 -20.33 1.67 1.18
CA PRO A 95 -20.13 2.85 0.33
C PRO A 95 -19.28 3.94 0.97
N VAL A 96 -19.28 4.06 2.30
CA VAL A 96 -18.45 5.03 3.03
C VAL A 96 -16.95 4.79 2.80
N ILE A 97 -16.51 3.54 2.65
CA ILE A 97 -15.08 3.19 2.48
C ILE A 97 -14.71 2.92 1.01
N GLU A 98 -15.65 3.06 0.08
CA GLU A 98 -15.39 2.94 -1.37
C GLU A 98 -14.19 3.80 -1.83
N PRO A 99 -14.01 5.06 -1.35
CA PRO A 99 -12.85 5.87 -1.71
C PRO A 99 -11.49 5.31 -1.23
N LEU A 100 -11.50 4.38 -0.28
CA LEU A 100 -10.31 3.71 0.27
C LEU A 100 -10.16 2.27 -0.26
N SER A 101 -11.02 1.84 -1.19
CA SER A 101 -11.02 0.48 -1.75
C SER A 101 -9.67 0.07 -2.37
N TRP A 102 -8.93 1.04 -2.91
CA TRP A 102 -7.59 0.82 -3.49
C TRP A 102 -6.55 0.36 -2.47
N MET A 103 -6.78 0.54 -1.16
CA MET A 103 -5.89 0.07 -0.11
C MET A 103 -6.08 -1.42 0.20
N LEU A 104 -7.20 -2.02 -0.20
CA LEU A 104 -7.55 -3.40 0.12
C LEU A 104 -6.58 -4.39 -0.52
N GLY A 105 -6.16 -5.37 0.26
CA GLY A 105 -5.29 -6.45 -0.21
C GLY A 105 -4.13 -6.72 0.74
N THR A 106 -3.22 -7.55 0.25
CA THR A 106 -1.95 -7.84 0.91
C THR A 106 -0.83 -7.17 0.13
N TRP A 107 -0.03 -6.38 0.81
CA TRP A 107 1.10 -5.63 0.27
C TRP A 107 2.38 -6.15 0.90
N LEU A 108 3.43 -6.22 0.09
CA LEU A 108 4.75 -6.62 0.53
C LEU A 108 5.72 -5.49 0.18
N SER A 109 6.64 -5.18 1.09
CA SER A 109 7.72 -4.25 0.81
C SER A 109 8.65 -4.81 -0.27
N ASP A 110 8.74 -4.15 -1.42
CA ASP A 110 9.74 -4.40 -2.45
C ASP A 110 10.13 -3.06 -3.12
N PRO A 111 11.36 -2.54 -2.92
CA PRO A 111 12.45 -3.11 -2.12
C PRO A 111 12.17 -3.12 -0.59
N PRO A 112 13.01 -3.77 0.24
CA PRO A 112 12.91 -3.69 1.71
C PRO A 112 12.88 -2.23 2.21
N GLY A 113 12.15 -1.99 3.29
CA GLY A 113 12.06 -0.66 3.89
C GLY A 113 13.29 -0.28 4.71
N ASP A 114 13.68 1.00 4.67
CA ASP A 114 14.82 1.51 5.43
C ASP A 114 14.39 2.10 6.79
N GLY A 115 14.87 1.55 7.89
CA GLY A 115 14.71 2.08 9.24
C GLY A 115 15.82 3.08 9.56
N LEU A 116 15.44 4.34 9.80
CA LEU A 116 16.35 5.43 10.16
C LEU A 116 15.92 6.08 11.46
N TYR A 117 16.85 6.24 12.40
CA TYR A 117 16.61 6.99 13.62
C TYR A 117 17.91 7.61 14.14
N PRO A 118 17.94 8.85 14.66
CA PRO A 118 19.17 9.54 15.01
C PRO A 118 20.12 8.77 15.96
N THR A 119 19.58 7.95 16.85
CA THR A 119 20.36 7.18 17.84
C THR A 119 20.63 5.73 17.45
N MET A 120 20.12 5.27 16.31
CA MET A 120 20.32 3.91 15.81
C MET A 120 21.08 3.88 14.50
N LYS A 121 21.78 2.78 14.25
CA LYS A 121 22.34 2.53 12.93
C LYS A 121 21.18 2.32 11.94
N PRO A 122 21.28 2.85 10.70
CA PRO A 122 20.38 2.49 9.62
C PRO A 122 20.26 0.96 9.49
N PHE A 123 19.04 0.47 9.30
CA PHE A 123 18.77 -0.95 9.11
C PHE A 123 17.69 -1.14 8.06
N GLN A 124 17.55 -2.35 7.54
CA GLN A 124 16.49 -2.70 6.60
C GLN A 124 15.52 -3.70 7.22
N TYR A 125 14.27 -3.65 6.77
CA TYR A 125 13.23 -4.60 7.18
C TYR A 125 12.30 -4.93 6.02
N LEU A 126 11.75 -6.13 6.05
CA LEU A 126 10.63 -6.51 5.20
C LEU A 126 9.33 -6.21 5.92
N GLU A 127 8.31 -5.80 5.20
CA GLU A 127 6.99 -5.49 5.76
C GLU A 127 5.91 -6.19 4.95
N GLU A 128 5.03 -6.90 5.65
CA GLU A 128 3.79 -7.44 5.11
C GLU A 128 2.62 -6.68 5.71
N VAL A 129 1.84 -6.06 4.84
CA VAL A 129 0.68 -5.26 5.20
C VAL A 129 -0.57 -5.95 4.69
N HIS A 130 -1.49 -6.25 5.58
CA HIS A 130 -2.79 -6.79 5.22
C HIS A 130 -3.89 -5.79 5.56
N ILE A 131 -4.64 -5.35 4.55
CA ILE A 131 -5.75 -4.40 4.69
C ILE A 131 -7.02 -5.06 4.18
N SER A 132 -8.04 -5.14 5.04
CA SER A 132 -9.28 -5.87 4.79
C SER A 132 -10.50 -5.10 5.29
N HIS A 133 -11.70 -5.62 5.03
CA HIS A 133 -12.95 -5.11 5.57
C HIS A 133 -13.92 -6.25 5.87
N VAL A 134 -14.90 -5.95 6.72
CA VAL A 134 -16.00 -6.86 7.09
C VAL A 134 -17.37 -6.23 6.80
N GLY A 135 -17.42 -5.25 5.89
CA GLY A 135 -18.65 -4.53 5.49
C GLY A 135 -19.04 -3.36 6.41
N GLN A 136 -18.25 -3.11 7.45
CA GLN A 136 -18.37 -1.93 8.30
C GLN A 136 -17.73 -0.69 7.63
N PRO A 137 -18.07 0.55 8.04
CA PRO A 137 -17.51 1.78 7.48
C PRO A 137 -16.08 2.06 7.99
N MET A 138 -15.24 1.02 8.04
CA MET A 138 -13.83 1.08 8.40
C MET A 138 -13.05 -0.04 7.72
N LEU A 139 -11.76 0.17 7.52
CA LEU A 139 -10.81 -0.86 7.11
C LEU A 139 -10.08 -1.41 8.34
N ASN A 140 -9.81 -2.70 8.32
CA ASN A 140 -8.91 -3.36 9.26
C ASN A 140 -7.51 -3.38 8.64
N PHE A 141 -6.47 -3.12 9.42
CA PHE A 141 -5.10 -3.29 8.95
C PHE A 141 -4.24 -4.09 9.93
N SER A 142 -3.23 -4.76 9.39
CA SER A 142 -2.17 -5.43 10.13
C SER A 142 -0.84 -5.22 9.40
N PHE A 143 0.12 -4.56 10.04
CA PHE A 143 1.46 -4.34 9.52
C PHE A 143 2.42 -5.23 10.32
N ASN A 144 3.18 -6.06 9.60
CA ASN A 144 4.10 -7.03 10.19
C ASN A 144 5.49 -6.83 9.60
N ALA A 145 6.44 -6.39 10.43
CA ALA A 145 7.83 -6.25 10.03
C ALA A 145 8.64 -7.51 10.34
N PHE A 146 9.60 -7.80 9.48
CA PHE A 146 10.51 -8.94 9.57
C PHE A 146 11.94 -8.54 9.23
N HIS A 147 12.90 -9.22 9.84
CA HIS A 147 14.31 -9.10 9.45
C HIS A 147 14.50 -9.64 8.02
N PRO A 148 15.22 -8.93 7.12
CA PRO A 148 15.32 -9.30 5.71
C PRO A 148 15.95 -10.68 5.48
N ASP A 149 17.08 -10.96 6.14
CA ASP A 149 17.79 -12.24 5.97
C ASP A 149 17.17 -13.39 6.77
N THR A 150 16.87 -13.16 8.05
CA THR A 150 16.48 -14.24 8.97
C THR A 150 14.98 -14.48 9.03
N ARG A 151 14.16 -13.60 8.43
CA ARG A 151 12.69 -13.60 8.52
C ARG A 151 12.14 -13.60 9.94
N LYS A 152 12.98 -13.26 10.94
CA LYS A 152 12.55 -13.13 12.33
C LYS A 152 11.54 -12.00 12.46
N PRO A 153 10.41 -12.19 13.17
CA PRO A 153 9.46 -11.12 13.43
C PRO A 153 10.10 -9.95 14.18
N MET A 154 9.73 -8.74 13.82
CA MET A 154 10.18 -7.48 14.45
C MET A 154 8.96 -6.70 15.00
N HIS A 155 8.72 -5.49 14.49
CA HIS A 155 7.58 -4.65 14.87
C HIS A 155 6.27 -5.20 14.32
N ARG A 156 5.18 -5.00 15.07
CA ARG A 156 3.81 -5.31 14.63
C ARG A 156 2.86 -4.21 15.05
N GLU A 157 1.94 -3.91 14.15
CA GLU A 157 0.90 -2.92 14.33
C GLU A 157 -0.41 -3.42 13.77
N CYS A 158 -1.53 -3.15 14.46
CA CYS A 158 -2.84 -3.43 13.91
C CYS A 158 -3.88 -2.42 14.39
N GLY A 159 -4.98 -2.33 13.66
CA GLY A 159 -6.11 -1.50 14.06
C GLY A 159 -7.02 -1.15 12.90
N PHE A 160 -7.52 0.08 12.91
CA PHE A 160 -8.61 0.51 12.04
C PHE A 160 -8.33 1.83 11.32
N ILE A 161 -8.80 1.92 10.07
CA ILE A 161 -8.85 3.14 9.27
C ILE A 161 -10.32 3.51 9.09
N CYS A 162 -10.73 4.64 9.66
CA CYS A 162 -12.12 5.09 9.65
C CYS A 162 -12.25 6.35 8.79
N LEU A 163 -13.07 6.31 7.74
CA LEU A 163 -13.42 7.52 7.00
C LEU A 163 -14.63 8.19 7.66
N LYS A 164 -14.53 9.49 7.95
CA LYS A 164 -15.69 10.26 8.38
C LYS A 164 -16.63 10.47 7.17
N PRO A 165 -17.89 10.01 7.23
CA PRO A 165 -18.86 10.14 6.13
C PRO A 165 -18.95 11.56 5.59
N ASP A 166 -19.16 11.68 4.28
CA ASP A 166 -19.30 12.95 3.55
C ASP A 166 -18.11 13.91 3.68
N THR A 167 -16.95 13.39 4.09
CA THR A 167 -15.72 14.16 4.20
C THR A 167 -14.54 13.37 3.66
N ASN A 168 -13.42 14.05 3.49
CA ASN A 168 -12.13 13.41 3.26
C ASN A 168 -11.34 13.25 4.56
N LYS A 169 -11.95 13.21 5.75
CA LYS A 169 -11.21 13.05 7.00
C LYS A 169 -11.11 11.58 7.38
N VAL A 170 -9.89 11.11 7.61
CA VAL A 170 -9.57 9.75 8.01
C VAL A 170 -9.03 9.77 9.43
N ALA A 171 -9.51 8.85 10.26
CA ALA A 171 -8.92 8.53 11.55
C ALA A 171 -8.20 7.19 11.45
N PHE A 172 -6.99 7.13 11.99
CA PHE A 172 -6.17 5.94 12.07
C PHE A 172 -5.99 5.57 13.53
N ILE A 173 -6.45 4.37 13.89
CA ILE A 173 -6.45 3.84 15.24
C ILE A 173 -5.51 2.64 15.25
N SER A 174 -4.48 2.69 16.09
CA SER A 174 -3.38 1.74 16.03
C SER A 174 -2.94 1.25 17.41
N ALA A 175 -2.74 -0.06 17.52
CA ALA A 175 -2.07 -0.71 18.64
C ALA A 175 -0.76 -1.35 18.16
N GLN A 176 0.31 -1.21 18.95
CA GLN A 176 1.65 -1.69 18.61
C GLN A 176 2.14 -2.74 19.62
N ASN A 177 2.89 -3.73 19.15
CA ASN A 177 3.44 -4.81 20.00
C ASN A 177 4.54 -4.36 20.98
N THR A 178 4.97 -3.10 20.89
CA THR A 178 5.98 -2.49 21.76
C THR A 178 5.42 -2.07 23.11
N GLY A 179 4.11 -2.19 23.32
CA GLY A 179 3.45 -1.78 24.57
C GLY A 179 3.18 -0.28 24.66
N THR A 180 3.18 0.42 23.52
CA THR A 180 2.74 1.82 23.42
C THR A 180 1.22 1.90 23.54
N ASP A 181 0.70 2.97 24.16
CA ASP A 181 -0.74 3.26 24.22
C ASP A 181 -1.37 3.38 22.81
N LEU A 182 -2.69 3.21 22.75
CA LEU A 182 -3.49 3.35 21.53
C LEU A 182 -3.20 4.69 20.85
N THR A 183 -2.70 4.64 19.62
CA THR A 183 -2.41 5.84 18.84
C THR A 183 -3.62 6.19 17.98
N LEU A 184 -4.13 7.41 18.14
CA LEU A 184 -5.18 7.99 17.29
C LEU A 184 -4.60 9.16 16.49
N CYS A 185 -4.52 8.98 15.17
CA CYS A 185 -4.11 10.03 14.24
C CYS A 185 -5.29 10.42 13.34
N SER A 186 -5.39 11.69 12.94
CA SER A 186 -6.41 12.16 11.99
C SER A 186 -5.79 12.96 10.86
N PHE A 187 -6.09 12.61 9.61
CA PHE A 187 -5.55 13.24 8.40
C PHE A 187 -6.61 13.37 7.30
N LYS A 188 -6.29 14.08 6.21
CA LYS A 188 -7.18 14.21 5.04
C LYS A 188 -6.84 13.16 3.97
N ALA A 189 -7.80 12.31 3.59
CA ALA A 189 -7.72 11.26 2.56
C ALA A 189 -7.24 11.74 1.19
N GLY A 190 -7.41 13.04 0.86
CA GLY A 190 -6.90 13.61 -0.39
C GLY A 190 -5.40 13.43 -0.58
N PHE A 191 -4.65 13.23 0.51
CA PHE A 191 -3.24 12.88 0.47
C PHE A 191 -2.98 11.42 0.07
N LEU A 192 -3.87 10.48 0.38
CA LEU A 192 -3.58 9.06 0.14
C LEU A 192 -3.67 8.67 -1.35
N ARG A 193 -4.45 9.40 -2.16
CA ARG A 193 -4.69 9.07 -3.57
C ARG A 193 -3.51 9.42 -4.49
N GLU A 194 -2.69 10.41 -4.12
CA GLU A 194 -1.51 10.81 -4.91
C GLU A 194 -0.35 9.79 -4.80
N ALA A 195 -0.36 8.89 -3.81
CA ALA A 195 0.64 7.82 -3.66
C ALA A 195 0.40 6.61 -4.60
N GLY A 196 -0.79 6.53 -5.23
CA GLY A 196 -1.16 5.46 -6.17
C GLY A 196 -0.93 5.80 -7.65
N GLU A 197 -0.55 7.05 -7.97
CA GLU A 197 -0.05 7.36 -9.30
C GLU A 197 1.43 7.02 -9.36
N VAL A 198 1.77 5.96 -10.10
CA VAL A 198 3.13 5.62 -10.50
C VAL A 198 3.79 6.90 -11.05
N PRO A 199 4.80 7.48 -10.38
CA PRO A 199 5.47 8.65 -10.90
C PRO A 199 6.28 8.20 -12.11
N VAL A 200 5.82 8.55 -13.32
CA VAL A 200 6.70 8.62 -14.48
C VAL A 200 7.58 9.85 -14.27
N LEU A 201 8.66 9.67 -13.51
CA LEU A 201 9.73 10.64 -13.33
C LEU A 201 10.14 11.18 -14.71
N SER A 202 10.13 12.51 -14.83
CA SER A 202 10.59 13.29 -15.98
C SER A 202 12.07 13.06 -16.27
#